data_AF-A0A7W1EMZ9-F1
#
_entry.id   AF-A0A7W1EMZ9-F1
#
_cell.length_a   1.000
_cell.length_b   1.000
_cell.length_c   1.000
_cell.angle_alpha   90.00
_cell.angle_beta   90.00
_cell.angle_gamma   90.00
#
_symmetry.space_group_name_H-M   'P 1'
#
loop_
_entity.id
_entity.type
_entity.pdbx_description
1 polymer ?
#
loop_
_entity_poly.entity_id
_entity_poly.type
_entity_poly.pdbx_seq_one_letter_code
_entity_poly.pdbx_strand_id
1 'polypeptide(L)'
;MPPRPAERDAAEAAETREQDLPLHEDVRRLAAALGRVIRRLEGDEAFQTVEGLRRDAKARRSGDPGAPTLGELLGRVEELPLQLCAVSARAFTLFFLLINTAEQVHRVRRARSYAKLADATPQPASARWTMRTLREAGHGPDKVLDALLQLDVRPVLTAHPTESTRRTLLALQSRVAALLLAWESTAPAERSALDVA
;
A
#
# COMPACT_ATOMS: atom_id res chain seq x y z
N MET A 1 -30.40 -3.31 16.35
CA MET A 1 -30.09 -2.83 14.99
C MET A 1 -28.58 -2.89 14.84
N PRO A 2 -28.02 -3.70 13.93
CA PRO A 2 -26.57 -3.72 13.74
C PRO A 2 -26.10 -2.34 13.25
N PRO A 3 -24.92 -1.86 13.68
CA PRO A 3 -24.39 -0.57 13.26
C PRO A 3 -24.17 -0.54 11.75
N ARG A 4 -24.35 0.65 11.14
CA ARG A 4 -24.24 0.83 9.69
C ARG A 4 -22.76 0.66 9.25
N PRO A 5 -22.50 0.19 8.01
CA PRO A 5 -21.13 -0.05 7.51
C PRO A 5 -20.18 1.16 7.69
N ALA A 6 -20.70 2.38 7.53
CA ALA A 6 -19.92 3.61 7.70
C ALA A 6 -19.47 3.89 9.16
N GLU A 7 -20.13 3.32 10.16
CA GLU A 7 -19.74 3.45 11.58
C GLU A 7 -18.58 2.50 11.94
N ARG A 8 -18.39 1.42 11.15
CA ARG A 8 -17.22 0.52 11.30
C ARG A 8 -15.96 1.14 10.70
N ASP A 9 -16.09 1.81 9.56
CA ASP A 9 -14.96 2.44 8.86
C ASP A 9 -14.37 3.63 9.64
N ALA A 10 -15.20 4.35 10.43
CA ALA A 10 -14.74 5.46 11.28
C ALA A 10 -14.07 4.97 12.58
N ALA A 11 -14.50 3.84 13.14
CA ALA A 11 -13.92 3.25 14.35
C ALA A 11 -12.59 2.54 14.09
N GLU A 12 -12.33 2.06 12.87
CA GLU A 12 -11.03 1.47 12.49
C GLU A 12 -9.92 2.51 12.25
N ALA A 13 -10.25 3.80 12.21
CA ALA A 13 -9.28 4.88 11.97
C ALA A 13 -8.43 5.27 13.20
N ALA A 14 -8.67 4.67 14.38
CA ALA A 14 -8.13 5.16 15.66
C ALA A 14 -7.05 4.29 16.35
N GLU A 15 -6.61 3.18 15.78
CA GLU A 15 -5.41 2.48 16.29
C GLU A 15 -4.52 2.06 15.11
N THR A 16 -3.43 2.81 14.89
CA THR A 16 -2.34 2.31 14.05
C THR A 16 -1.81 1.06 14.75
N ARG A 17 -2.13 -0.13 14.24
CA ARG A 17 -1.59 -1.38 14.77
C ARG A 17 -0.06 -1.27 14.72
N GLU A 18 0.65 -1.66 15.78
CA GLU A 18 2.13 -1.59 15.80
C GLU A 18 2.77 -2.27 14.57
N GLN A 19 2.09 -3.30 14.08
CA GLN A 19 2.47 -4.05 12.88
C GLN A 19 2.47 -3.20 11.60
N ASP A 20 1.70 -2.12 11.54
CA ASP A 20 1.56 -1.23 10.38
C ASP A 20 2.53 -0.03 10.43
N LEU A 21 3.24 0.19 11.55
CA LEU A 21 4.23 1.26 11.69
C LEU A 21 5.31 1.24 10.58
N PRO A 22 5.90 0.09 10.20
CA PRO A 22 6.88 0.04 9.12
C PRO A 22 6.31 0.46 7.76
N LEU A 23 5.03 0.17 7.50
CA LEU A 23 4.35 0.59 6.27
C LEU A 23 4.19 2.12 6.26
N HIS A 24 3.74 2.71 7.36
CA HIS A 24 3.59 4.16 7.48
C HIS A 24 4.92 4.91 7.32
N GLU A 25 6.03 4.35 7.80
CA GLU A 25 7.35 4.92 7.57
C GLU A 25 7.74 4.90 6.09
N ASP A 26 7.57 3.77 5.41
CA ASP A 26 7.91 3.66 3.99
C ASP A 26 7.05 4.59 3.13
N VAL A 27 5.74 4.65 3.38
CA VAL A 27 4.84 5.60 2.70
C VAL A 27 5.30 7.04 2.91
N ARG A 28 5.69 7.41 4.15
CA ARG A 28 6.19 8.75 4.46
C ARG A 28 7.49 9.06 3.71
N ARG A 29 8.44 8.12 3.67
CA ARG A 29 9.72 8.27 2.94
C ARG A 29 9.49 8.46 1.45
N LEU A 30 8.69 7.59 0.83
CA LEU A 30 8.37 7.67 -0.59
C LEU A 30 7.62 8.97 -0.94
N ALA A 31 6.67 9.39 -0.10
CA ALA A 31 5.96 10.66 -0.24
C ALA A 31 6.93 11.86 -0.18
N ALA A 32 7.85 11.86 0.79
CA ALA A 32 8.85 12.91 0.92
C ALA A 32 9.81 12.95 -0.28
N ALA A 33 10.24 11.78 -0.79
CA ALA A 33 11.08 11.69 -1.98
C ALA A 33 10.34 12.23 -3.23
N LEU A 34 9.09 11.83 -3.43
CA LEU A 34 8.26 12.35 -4.52
C LEU A 34 8.07 13.87 -4.40
N GLY A 35 7.81 14.39 -3.21
CA GLY A 35 7.70 15.82 -2.94
C GLY A 35 8.96 16.60 -3.33
N ARG A 36 10.15 16.08 -2.99
CA ARG A 36 11.43 16.67 -3.41
C ARG A 36 11.59 16.69 -4.94
N VAL A 37 11.20 15.60 -5.61
CA VAL A 37 11.25 15.51 -7.07
C VAL A 37 10.30 16.50 -7.74
N ILE A 38 9.05 16.60 -7.26
CA ILE A 38 8.07 17.57 -7.77
C ILE A 38 8.60 18.99 -7.61
N ARG A 39 9.07 19.35 -6.41
CA ARG A 39 9.65 20.68 -6.16
C ARG A 39 10.82 20.99 -7.09
N ARG A 40 11.71 20.01 -7.30
CA ARG A 40 12.91 20.17 -8.15
C ARG A 40 12.57 20.32 -9.64
N LEU A 41 11.59 19.57 -10.14
CA LEU A 41 11.31 19.49 -11.58
C LEU A 41 10.21 20.45 -12.03
N GLU A 42 9.18 20.66 -11.21
CA GLU A 42 7.96 21.41 -11.55
C GLU A 42 7.84 22.71 -10.72
N GLY A 43 8.71 22.92 -9.74
CA GLY A 43 8.76 24.13 -8.91
C GLY A 43 7.92 24.07 -7.64
N ASP A 44 8.02 25.13 -6.83
CA ASP A 44 7.35 25.20 -5.53
C ASP A 44 5.83 25.33 -5.64
N GLU A 45 5.32 26.05 -6.64
CA GLU A 45 3.88 26.20 -6.86
C GLU A 45 3.21 24.84 -7.07
N ALA A 46 3.74 24.03 -7.98
CA ALA A 46 3.24 22.68 -8.24
C ALA A 46 3.30 21.79 -6.99
N PHE A 47 4.39 21.84 -6.23
CA PHE A 47 4.51 21.11 -4.97
C PHE A 47 3.40 21.51 -3.98
N GLN A 48 3.16 22.81 -3.79
CA GLN A 48 2.15 23.30 -2.86
C GLN A 48 0.74 22.94 -3.30
N THR A 49 0.45 22.99 -4.61
CA THR A 49 -0.84 22.54 -5.15
C THR A 49 -1.08 21.07 -4.84
N VAL A 50 -0.11 20.20 -5.13
CA VAL A 50 -0.24 18.75 -4.90
C VAL A 50 -0.40 18.44 -3.42
N GLU A 51 0.47 18.99 -2.56
CA GLU A 51 0.42 18.73 -1.12
C GLU A 51 -0.80 19.36 -0.45
N GLY A 52 -1.26 20.51 -0.92
CA GLY A 52 -2.51 21.13 -0.47
C GLY A 52 -3.70 20.22 -0.75
N LEU A 53 -3.87 19.79 -2.00
CA LEU A 53 -4.95 18.86 -2.38
C LEU A 53 -4.88 17.55 -1.57
N ARG A 54 -3.68 16.98 -1.39
CA ARG A 54 -3.50 15.74 -0.63
C ARG A 54 -3.88 15.91 0.84
N ARG A 55 -3.45 17.01 1.47
CA ARG A 55 -3.73 17.32 2.87
C ARG A 55 -5.22 17.50 3.10
N ASP A 56 -5.87 18.27 2.25
CA ASP A 56 -7.29 18.60 2.38
C ASP A 56 -8.18 17.39 2.11
N ALA A 57 -7.83 16.57 1.11
CA ALA A 57 -8.51 15.29 0.87
C ALA A 57 -8.37 14.34 2.06
N LYS A 58 -7.19 14.30 2.70
CA LYS A 58 -6.97 13.50 3.91
C LYS A 58 -7.79 14.02 5.09
N ALA A 59 -7.75 15.32 5.36
CA ALA A 59 -8.50 15.95 6.45
C ALA A 59 -10.01 15.69 6.31
N ARG A 60 -10.53 15.82 5.07
CA ARG A 60 -11.92 15.51 4.75
C ARG A 60 -12.25 14.03 4.99
N ARG A 61 -11.39 13.10 4.57
CA ARG A 61 -11.58 11.66 4.81
C ARG A 61 -11.58 11.33 6.30
N SER A 62 -10.76 12.03 7.09
CA SER A 62 -10.67 11.87 8.55
C SER A 62 -11.82 12.55 9.30
N GLY A 63 -12.64 13.36 8.64
CA GLY A 63 -13.74 14.08 9.29
C GLY A 63 -13.26 15.24 10.17
N ASP A 64 -12.10 15.82 9.86
CA ASP A 64 -11.52 16.91 10.67
C ASP A 64 -12.48 18.13 10.68
N PRO A 65 -12.74 18.75 11.85
CA PRO A 65 -13.70 19.87 11.96
C PRO A 65 -13.42 21.09 11.08
N GLY A 66 -12.18 21.25 10.60
CA GLY A 66 -11.75 22.33 9.71
C GLY A 66 -11.47 21.88 8.27
N ALA A 67 -11.84 20.65 7.90
CA ALA A 67 -11.62 20.16 6.54
C ALA A 67 -12.53 20.87 5.53
N PRO A 68 -12.04 21.17 4.33
CA PRO A 68 -12.90 21.73 3.29
C PRO A 68 -13.99 20.74 2.89
N THR A 69 -15.14 21.30 2.53
CA THR A 69 -16.24 20.58 1.92
C THR A 69 -15.84 20.02 0.56
N LEU A 70 -16.61 19.04 0.06
CA LEU A 70 -16.38 18.53 -1.30
C LEU A 70 -16.53 19.64 -2.35
N GLY A 71 -17.49 20.54 -2.18
CA GLY A 71 -17.71 21.66 -3.09
C GLY A 71 -16.52 22.63 -3.14
N GLU A 72 -15.95 22.98 -1.99
CA GLU A 72 -14.76 23.84 -1.92
C GLU A 72 -13.54 23.18 -2.59
N LEU A 73 -13.34 21.88 -2.40
CA LEU A 73 -12.27 21.13 -3.07
C LEU A 73 -12.46 21.09 -4.58
N LEU A 74 -13.67 20.80 -5.05
CA LEU A 74 -13.97 20.77 -6.48
C LEU A 74 -13.81 22.15 -7.12
N GLY A 75 -14.30 23.21 -6.47
CA GLY A 75 -14.12 24.59 -6.95
C GLY A 75 -12.65 24.97 -7.11
N ARG A 76 -11.80 24.60 -6.13
CA ARG A 76 -10.35 24.81 -6.27
C ARG A 76 -9.75 24.06 -7.46
N VAL A 77 -10.20 22.83 -7.71
CA VAL A 77 -9.72 22.05 -8.87
C VAL A 77 -10.19 22.66 -10.19
N GLU A 78 -11.41 23.21 -10.25
CA GLU A 78 -11.93 23.91 -11.42
C GLU A 78 -11.18 25.21 -11.73
N GLU A 79 -10.71 25.91 -10.70
CA GLU A 79 -9.93 27.14 -10.83
C GLU A 79 -8.44 26.92 -11.15
N LEU A 80 -7.94 25.67 -11.06
CA LEU A 80 -6.54 25.38 -11.31
C LEU A 80 -6.17 25.56 -12.78
N PRO A 81 -5.03 26.21 -13.09
CA PRO A 81 -4.45 26.22 -14.42
C PRO A 81 -4.27 24.80 -14.95
N LEU A 82 -4.56 24.59 -16.24
CA LEU A 82 -4.50 23.27 -16.89
C LEU A 82 -3.14 22.57 -16.69
N GLN A 83 -2.04 23.34 -16.67
CA GLN A 83 -0.70 22.85 -16.43
C GLN A 83 -0.56 22.23 -15.03
N LEU A 84 -1.08 22.92 -13.99
CA LEU A 84 -1.07 22.42 -12.61
C LEU A 84 -2.02 21.24 -12.43
N CYS A 85 -3.15 21.20 -13.14
CA CYS A 85 -4.02 20.04 -13.20
C CYS A 85 -3.28 18.80 -13.74
N ALA A 86 -2.56 18.96 -14.85
CA ALA A 86 -1.79 17.87 -15.45
C ALA A 86 -0.66 17.37 -14.55
N VAL A 87 0.08 18.28 -13.89
CA VAL A 87 1.12 17.93 -12.92
C VAL A 87 0.51 17.21 -11.72
N SER A 88 -0.61 17.71 -11.19
CA SER A 88 -1.29 17.13 -10.04
C SER A 88 -1.80 15.72 -10.32
N ALA A 89 -2.44 15.50 -11.48
CA ALA A 89 -2.89 14.18 -11.90
C ALA A 89 -1.72 13.18 -11.97
N ARG A 90 -0.59 13.57 -12.61
CA ARG A 90 0.62 12.73 -12.67
C ARG A 90 1.19 12.45 -11.29
N ALA A 91 1.27 13.46 -10.42
CA ALA A 91 1.78 13.32 -9.07
C ALA A 91 0.95 12.33 -8.25
N PHE A 92 -0.39 12.41 -8.30
CA PHE A 92 -1.26 11.44 -7.63
C PHE A 92 -1.13 10.03 -8.21
N THR A 93 -1.02 9.87 -9.54
CA THR A 93 -0.74 8.56 -10.14
C THR A 93 0.56 7.95 -9.59
N LEU A 94 1.64 8.72 -9.54
CA LEU A 94 2.92 8.28 -8.99
C LEU A 94 2.81 7.99 -7.49
N PHE A 95 2.10 8.81 -6.73
CA PHE A 95 1.86 8.62 -5.31
C PHE A 95 1.16 7.28 -5.04
N PHE A 96 0.09 6.95 -5.78
CA PHE A 96 -0.60 5.67 -5.66
C PHE A 96 0.29 4.50 -6.07
N LEU A 97 1.10 4.64 -7.12
CA LEU A 97 2.07 3.63 -7.52
C LEU A 97 3.07 3.31 -6.40
N LEU A 98 3.56 4.35 -5.71
CA LEU A 98 4.50 4.25 -4.61
C LEU A 98 3.86 3.62 -3.36
N ILE A 99 2.65 4.05 -2.97
CA ILE A 99 1.92 3.45 -1.85
C ILE A 99 1.66 1.98 -2.11
N ASN A 100 1.14 1.64 -3.28
CA ASN A 100 0.87 0.24 -3.64
C ASN A 100 2.15 -0.60 -3.55
N THR A 101 3.28 -0.04 -4.00
CA THR A 101 4.58 -0.72 -3.89
C THR A 101 4.99 -0.93 -2.42
N ALA A 102 4.85 0.09 -1.57
CA ALA A 102 5.13 -0.01 -0.14
C ALA A 102 4.24 -1.05 0.56
N GLU A 103 2.95 -1.09 0.22
CA GLU A 103 2.02 -2.11 0.74
C GLU A 103 2.42 -3.53 0.33
N GLN A 104 2.81 -3.74 -0.94
CA GLN A 104 3.28 -5.06 -1.40
C GLN A 104 4.56 -5.48 -0.66
N VAL A 105 5.52 -4.56 -0.48
CA VAL A 105 6.72 -4.81 0.31
C VAL A 105 6.37 -5.17 1.75
N HIS A 106 5.45 -4.42 2.36
CA HIS A 106 5.00 -4.68 3.71
C HIS A 106 4.32 -6.06 3.84
N ARG A 107 3.48 -6.45 2.89
CA ARG A 107 2.88 -7.81 2.83
C ARG A 107 3.94 -8.90 2.78
N VAL A 108 4.99 -8.72 1.96
CA VAL A 108 6.12 -9.66 1.88
C VAL A 108 6.87 -9.73 3.22
N ARG A 109 7.13 -8.58 3.87
CA ARG A 109 7.77 -8.54 5.19
C ARG A 109 6.94 -9.30 6.23
N ARG A 110 5.63 -9.04 6.30
CA ARG A 110 4.75 -9.76 7.24
C ARG A 110 4.79 -11.27 7.00
N ALA A 111 4.68 -11.71 5.75
CA ALA A 111 4.76 -13.13 5.41
C ALA A 111 6.07 -13.77 5.88
N ARG A 112 7.20 -13.08 5.71
CA ARG A 112 8.52 -13.54 6.19
C ARG A 112 8.61 -13.59 7.72
N SER A 113 8.09 -12.57 8.42
CA SER A 113 8.09 -12.55 9.89
C SER A 113 7.25 -13.69 10.47
N TYR A 114 6.07 -13.96 9.90
CA TYR A 114 5.26 -15.11 10.31
C TYR A 114 5.96 -16.46 10.07
N ALA A 115 6.68 -16.61 8.96
CA ALA A 115 7.42 -17.84 8.68
C ALA A 115 8.57 -18.10 9.67
N LYS A 116 9.18 -17.05 10.24
CA LYS A 116 10.28 -17.17 11.22
C LYS A 116 9.80 -17.53 12.63
N LEU A 117 8.55 -17.22 12.98
CA LEU A 117 7.97 -17.56 14.28
C LEU A 117 7.54 -19.03 14.27
N ALA A 118 8.45 -19.94 14.67
CA ALA A 118 8.23 -21.39 14.65
C ALA A 118 6.94 -21.84 15.39
N ASP A 119 6.60 -21.13 16.48
CA ASP A 119 5.44 -21.35 17.36
C ASP A 119 4.24 -20.42 17.12
N ALA A 120 4.28 -19.55 16.09
CA ALA A 120 3.12 -18.72 15.80
C ALA A 120 1.95 -19.57 15.30
N THR A 121 0.74 -19.23 15.78
CA THR A 121 -0.51 -19.71 15.21
C THR A 121 -0.48 -19.51 13.68
N PRO A 122 -0.59 -20.58 12.88
CA PRO A 122 -0.63 -20.50 11.43
C PRO A 122 -1.61 -19.43 10.96
N GLN A 123 -1.17 -18.60 10.01
CA GLN A 123 -2.02 -17.56 9.43
C GLN A 123 -3.29 -18.18 8.85
N PRO A 124 -4.49 -17.66 9.14
CA PRO A 124 -5.73 -18.16 8.56
C PRO A 124 -5.62 -18.31 7.04
N ALA A 125 -6.16 -19.42 6.51
CA ALA A 125 -6.08 -19.80 5.10
C ALA A 125 -4.67 -20.06 4.52
N SER A 126 -3.60 -20.07 5.33
CA SER A 126 -2.29 -20.58 4.91
C SER A 126 -2.28 -22.10 4.80
N ALA A 127 -1.36 -22.67 4.02
CA ALA A 127 -1.21 -24.13 3.89
C ALA A 127 -1.09 -24.82 5.27
N ARG A 128 -0.24 -24.30 6.18
CA ARG A 128 -0.07 -24.86 7.54
C ARG A 128 -1.36 -24.77 8.36
N TRP A 129 -2.11 -23.67 8.24
CA TRP A 129 -3.41 -23.51 8.91
C TRP A 129 -4.41 -24.54 8.38
N THR A 130 -4.52 -24.66 7.06
CA THR A 130 -5.41 -25.63 6.41
C THR A 130 -5.09 -27.07 6.83
N MET A 131 -3.82 -27.47 6.82
CA MET A 131 -3.43 -28.81 7.28
C MET A 131 -3.81 -29.05 8.75
N ARG A 132 -3.61 -28.06 9.62
CA ARG A 132 -4.01 -28.15 11.03
C ARG A 132 -5.52 -28.27 11.18
N THR A 133 -6.29 -27.45 10.48
CA THR A 133 -7.76 -27.46 10.52
C THR A 133 -8.32 -28.79 10.01
N LEU A 134 -7.77 -29.35 8.93
CA LEU A 134 -8.17 -30.66 8.41
C LEU A 134 -7.90 -31.78 9.42
N ARG A 135 -6.73 -31.73 10.09
CA ARG A 135 -6.40 -32.67 11.16
C ARG A 135 -7.34 -32.55 12.36
N GLU A 136 -7.64 -31.33 12.80
CA GLU A 136 -8.59 -31.06 13.90
C GLU A 136 -10.02 -31.51 13.56
N ALA A 137 -10.40 -31.47 12.28
CA ALA A 137 -11.65 -32.02 11.77
C ALA A 137 -11.63 -33.57 11.60
N GLY A 138 -10.56 -34.25 12.00
CA GLY A 138 -10.45 -35.71 11.95
C GLY A 138 -10.10 -36.29 10.58
N HIS A 139 -9.60 -35.48 9.64
CA HIS A 139 -9.12 -35.99 8.36
C HIS A 139 -7.68 -36.48 8.48
N GLY A 140 -7.49 -37.78 8.24
CA GLY A 140 -6.17 -38.42 8.25
C GLY A 140 -5.31 -38.02 7.04
N PRO A 141 -3.98 -38.24 7.10
CA PRO A 141 -3.03 -37.85 6.06
C PRO A 141 -3.37 -38.39 4.66
N ASP A 142 -3.78 -39.65 4.56
CA ASP A 142 -4.07 -40.30 3.28
C ASP A 142 -5.23 -39.61 2.54
N LYS A 143 -6.30 -39.28 3.27
CA LYS A 143 -7.45 -38.56 2.71
C LYS A 143 -7.08 -37.15 2.22
N VAL A 144 -6.18 -36.47 2.94
CA VAL A 144 -5.69 -35.15 2.53
C VAL A 144 -4.81 -35.27 1.29
N LEU A 145 -3.93 -36.28 1.23
CA LEU A 145 -3.09 -36.55 0.08
C LEU A 145 -3.91 -36.85 -1.18
N ASP A 146 -4.93 -37.72 -1.07
CA ASP A 146 -5.83 -38.03 -2.18
C ASP A 146 -6.52 -36.78 -2.73
N ALA A 147 -6.98 -35.89 -1.84
CA ALA A 147 -7.61 -34.63 -2.22
C ALA A 147 -6.62 -33.67 -2.92
N LEU A 148 -5.37 -33.61 -2.46
CA LEU A 148 -4.32 -32.79 -3.08
C LEU A 148 -3.93 -33.30 -4.47
N LEU A 149 -3.89 -34.62 -4.65
CA LEU A 149 -3.58 -35.23 -5.96
C LEU A 149 -4.68 -34.99 -7.00
N GLN A 150 -5.91 -34.76 -6.55
CA GLN A 150 -7.06 -34.42 -7.40
C GLN A 150 -7.23 -32.90 -7.59
N LEU A 151 -6.49 -32.07 -6.85
CA LEU A 151 -6.64 -30.62 -6.88
C LEU A 151 -6.09 -30.05 -8.19
N ASP A 152 -6.95 -29.40 -8.96
CA ASP A 152 -6.60 -28.72 -10.21
C ASP A 152 -6.96 -27.24 -10.11
N VAL A 153 -5.94 -26.38 -10.10
CA VAL A 153 -6.10 -24.93 -10.07
C VAL A 153 -5.59 -24.36 -11.39
N ARG A 154 -6.49 -23.75 -12.17
CA ARG A 154 -6.17 -23.16 -13.47
C ARG A 154 -6.42 -21.66 -13.46
N PRO A 155 -5.40 -20.83 -13.13
CA PRO A 155 -5.52 -19.39 -13.25
C PRO A 155 -5.72 -19.01 -14.72
N VAL A 156 -6.84 -18.36 -15.04
CA VAL A 156 -7.08 -17.79 -16.36
C VAL A 156 -6.74 -16.31 -16.28
N LEU A 157 -5.64 -15.92 -16.93
CA LEU A 157 -5.27 -14.52 -17.05
C LEU A 157 -6.21 -13.86 -18.06
N THR A 158 -7.05 -12.96 -17.57
CA THR A 158 -7.88 -12.12 -18.43
C THR A 158 -7.13 -10.83 -18.73
N ALA A 159 -7.38 -10.24 -19.90
CA ALA A 159 -6.92 -8.90 -20.17
C ALA A 159 -7.61 -7.94 -19.20
N HIS A 160 -6.84 -7.11 -18.50
CA HIS A 160 -7.42 -6.01 -17.72
C HIS A 160 -7.83 -4.91 -18.71
N PRO A 161 -9.12 -4.51 -18.78
CA PRO A 161 -9.66 -3.69 -19.86
C PRO A 161 -9.08 -2.27 -19.95
N THR A 162 -8.30 -1.83 -18.95
CA THR A 162 -7.73 -0.48 -18.89
C THR A 162 -6.24 -0.41 -18.54
N GLU A 163 -5.58 -1.54 -18.28
CA GLU A 163 -4.16 -1.53 -17.85
C GLU A 163 -3.34 -2.61 -18.54
N SER A 164 -2.90 -2.32 -19.77
CA SER A 164 -1.59 -2.83 -20.21
C SER A 164 -0.53 -2.10 -19.39
N THR A 165 -0.27 -2.54 -18.15
CA THR A 165 0.80 -1.95 -17.34
C THR A 165 2.11 -2.12 -18.11
N ARG A 166 2.69 -1.00 -18.57
CA ARG A 166 3.91 -1.02 -19.38
C ARG A 166 5.01 -1.76 -18.60
N ARG A 167 5.68 -2.73 -19.25
CA ARG A 167 6.76 -3.52 -18.62
C ARG A 167 7.81 -2.66 -17.90
N THR A 168 8.08 -1.46 -18.43
CA THR A 168 8.98 -0.47 -17.81
C THR A 168 8.51 -0.02 -16.43
N LEU A 169 7.20 0.22 -16.23
CA LEU A 169 6.64 0.62 -14.93
C LEU A 169 6.79 -0.52 -13.92
N LEU A 170 6.49 -1.75 -14.31
CA LEU A 170 6.68 -2.93 -13.46
C LEU A 170 8.15 -3.08 -13.03
N ALA A 171 9.10 -2.83 -13.94
CA ALA A 171 10.52 -2.87 -13.62
C ALA A 171 10.93 -1.77 -12.62
N LEU A 172 10.39 -0.55 -12.77
CA LEU A 172 10.64 0.54 -11.82
C LEU A 172 10.05 0.26 -10.44
N GLN A 173 8.81 -0.23 -10.36
CA GLN A 173 8.20 -0.66 -9.10
C GLN A 173 9.02 -1.77 -8.43
N SER A 174 9.49 -2.75 -9.21
CA SER A 174 10.34 -3.84 -8.69
C SER A 174 11.65 -3.31 -8.11
N ARG A 175 12.27 -2.31 -8.75
CA ARG A 175 13.49 -1.65 -8.23
C ARG A 175 13.21 -0.91 -6.92
N VAL A 176 12.13 -0.15 -6.85
CA VAL A 176 11.72 0.55 -5.61
C VAL A 176 11.46 -0.45 -4.50
N ALA A 177 10.74 -1.55 -4.79
CA ALA A 177 10.48 -2.60 -3.82
C ALA A 177 11.76 -3.27 -3.31
N ALA A 178 12.72 -3.55 -4.19
CA ALA A 178 14.01 -4.11 -3.81
C ALA A 178 14.80 -3.16 -2.89
N LEU A 179 14.80 -1.85 -3.18
CA LEU A 179 15.44 -0.84 -2.33
C LEU A 179 14.80 -0.78 -0.94
N LEU A 180 13.47 -0.78 -0.85
CA LEU A 180 12.76 -0.80 0.44
C LEU A 180 13.08 -2.06 1.26
N LEU A 181 13.20 -3.22 0.61
CA LEU A 181 13.57 -4.47 1.27
C LEU A 181 15.04 -4.44 1.75
N ALA A 182 15.95 -3.89 0.95
CA ALA A 182 17.37 -3.77 1.32
C ALA A 182 17.60 -2.75 2.46
N TRP A 183 16.81 -1.69 2.49
CA TRP A 183 16.92 -0.63 3.51
C TRP A 183 16.67 -1.17 4.92
N GLU A 184 15.76 -2.13 5.07
CA GLU A 184 15.49 -2.82 6.34
C GLU A 184 16.72 -3.57 6.85
N SER A 185 17.44 -4.27 5.97
CA SER A 185 18.66 -5.00 6.31
C SER A 185 19.90 -4.11 6.51
N THR A 186 19.80 -2.84 6.16
CA THR A 186 20.91 -1.87 6.25
C THR A 186 21.01 -1.32 7.68
N ALA A 187 22.23 -1.23 8.23
CA ALA A 187 22.48 -0.72 9.57
C ALA A 187 22.05 0.75 9.68
N PRO A 188 21.53 1.24 10.84
CA PRO A 188 21.03 2.61 10.98
C PRO A 188 21.99 3.71 10.51
N ALA A 189 23.30 3.52 10.66
CA ALA A 189 24.34 4.45 10.23
C ALA A 189 24.49 4.57 8.70
N GLU A 190 24.16 3.52 7.95
CA GLU A 190 24.25 3.49 6.48
C GLU A 190 22.97 4.00 5.81
N ARG A 191 21.87 4.12 6.58
CA ARG A 191 20.56 4.61 6.08
C ARG A 191 20.61 6.07 5.63
N SER A 192 21.44 6.90 6.27
CA SER A 192 21.60 8.31 5.91
C SER A 192 22.26 8.53 4.54
N ALA A 193 23.04 7.57 4.03
CA ALA A 193 23.62 7.67 2.69
C ALA A 193 22.57 7.47 1.58
N LEU A 194 21.47 6.75 1.86
CA LEU A 194 20.36 6.52 0.94
C LEU A 194 19.32 7.67 0.95
N ASP A 195 19.26 8.47 2.02
CA ASP A 195 18.37 9.63 2.12
C ASP A 195 18.88 10.88 1.37
N VAL A 196 20.16 10.90 1.00
CA VAL A 196 20.88 12.07 0.42
C VAL A 196 21.07 11.95 -1.11
N ALA A 197 20.79 10.79 -1.71
CA ALA A 197 20.83 10.59 -3.16
C ALA A 197 19.49 10.88 -3.85
#